data_AF-A0A7L0DQ74-F1
#
_entry.id   AF-A0A7L0DQ74-F1
#
_cell.length_a   1.000
_cell.length_b   1.000
_cell.length_c   1.000
_cell.angle_alpha   90.00
_cell.angle_beta   90.00
_cell.angle_gamma   90.00
#
_symmetry.space_group_name_H-M   'P 1'
#
loop_
_entity.id
_entity.type
_entity.pdbx_description
1 polymer ?
#
loop_
_entity_poly.entity_id
_entity_poly.type
_entity_poly.pdbx_seq_one_letter_code
_entity_poly.pdbx_strand_id
1 'polypeptide(L)'
;RAARVRVGKGDKLVTYEQAHPPHYIAHRKGWLSLHTGNLCGEVGAAERVLEDVFLRRFLHGTFPGLLADAALVKRRGNLLVLCLLLTRGLPPAKLHFLGGYTETLLSHFYKCPVRLELQTVPTKVPYKYL
;
A
#
# COMPACT_ATOMS: atom_id res chain seq x y z
N ARG A 1 -4.89 11.28 19.01
CA ARG A 1 -3.48 10.81 19.10
C ARG A 1 -3.09 10.28 17.72
N ALA A 2 -2.07 10.85 17.07
CA ALA A 2 -1.71 10.52 15.69
C ALA A 2 -1.16 9.08 15.56
N ALA A 3 -1.73 8.30 14.63
CA ALA A 3 -1.32 6.94 14.22
C ALA A 3 -0.79 6.04 15.36
N ARG A 4 -1.55 5.94 16.46
CA ARG A 4 -1.27 5.04 17.58
C ARG A 4 -2.45 4.11 17.79
N VAL A 5 -2.20 2.81 17.79
CA VAL A 5 -3.19 1.83 18.23
C VAL A 5 -3.25 1.84 19.76
N ARG A 6 -4.45 2.04 20.32
CA ARG A 6 -4.67 1.98 21.78
C ARG A 6 -4.55 0.53 22.26
N VAL A 7 -3.93 0.37 23.43
CA VAL A 7 -3.82 -0.90 24.17
C VAL A 7 -5.22 -1.34 24.59
N GLY A 8 -5.48 -2.64 24.47
CA GLY A 8 -6.71 -3.32 24.85
C GLY A 8 -6.46 -4.37 25.93
N LYS A 9 -7.15 -5.51 25.84
CA LYS A 9 -7.03 -6.64 26.77
C LYS A 9 -5.87 -7.60 26.44
N GLY A 10 -5.16 -7.39 25.32
CA GLY A 10 -4.15 -8.33 24.83
C GLY A 10 -4.65 -9.25 23.72
N ASP A 11 -5.89 -9.09 23.24
CA ASP A 11 -6.45 -9.92 22.16
C ASP A 11 -6.34 -9.24 20.78
N LYS A 12 -5.93 -7.96 20.74
CA LYS A 12 -5.97 -7.18 19.51
C LYS A 12 -4.71 -7.40 18.67
N LEU A 13 -4.85 -8.17 17.60
CA LEU A 13 -3.79 -8.35 16.60
C LEU A 13 -3.45 -7.02 15.93
N VAL A 14 -2.16 -6.68 15.92
CA VAL A 14 -1.61 -5.54 15.16
C VAL A 14 -0.49 -5.98 14.23
N THR A 15 -0.46 -5.39 13.02
CA THR A 15 0.67 -5.56 12.09
C THR A 15 1.85 -4.71 12.52
N TYR A 16 3.03 -5.02 11.97
CA TYR A 16 4.25 -4.27 12.21
C TYR A 16 4.07 -2.76 11.92
N GLU A 17 3.43 -2.44 10.79
CA GLU A 17 3.16 -1.07 10.36
C GLU A 17 2.23 -0.32 11.33
N GLN A 18 1.22 -1.00 11.88
CA GLN A 18 0.25 -0.41 12.82
C GLN A 18 0.80 -0.31 14.25
N ALA A 19 1.73 -1.19 14.62
CA ALA A 19 2.29 -1.28 15.97
C ALA A 19 3.23 -0.12 16.34
N HIS A 20 3.77 0.57 15.34
CA HIS A 20 4.81 1.57 15.51
C HIS A 20 4.26 3.00 15.32
N PRO A 21 4.41 3.90 16.32
CA PRO A 21 4.03 5.31 16.18
C PRO A 21 4.86 6.10 15.15
N PRO A 22 4.40 7.30 14.73
CA PRO A 22 5.05 8.11 13.69
C PRO A 22 6.52 8.45 13.91
N HIS A 23 6.94 8.64 15.17
CA HIS A 23 8.33 9.00 15.48
C HIS A 23 9.33 7.86 15.21
N TYR A 24 8.87 6.65 14.87
CA TYR A 24 9.74 5.55 14.43
C TYR A 24 9.87 5.43 12.91
N ILE A 25 9.27 6.33 12.13
CA ILE A 25 9.56 6.44 10.70
C ILE A 25 11.03 6.81 10.54
N ALA A 26 11.73 6.12 9.63
CA ALA A 26 13.17 6.17 9.42
C ALA A 26 14.06 5.56 10.53
N HIS A 27 13.48 5.04 11.63
CA HIS A 27 14.22 4.28 12.66
C HIS A 27 13.90 2.79 12.65
N ARG A 28 12.60 2.46 12.65
CA ARG A 28 12.09 1.07 12.62
C ARG A 28 11.22 0.83 11.40
N LYS A 29 10.55 1.88 10.91
CA LYS A 29 9.68 1.82 9.75
C LYS A 29 10.32 2.51 8.55
N GLY A 30 10.06 1.99 7.36
CA GLY A 30 10.31 2.69 6.10
C GLY A 30 9.16 3.61 5.70
N TRP A 31 9.14 3.96 4.41
CA TRP A 31 8.09 4.74 3.79
C TRP A 31 7.21 3.85 2.90
N LEU A 32 5.90 4.10 2.92
CA LEU A 32 4.93 3.37 2.10
C LEU A 32 4.83 3.91 0.66
N SER A 33 5.43 5.06 0.38
CA SER A 33 5.56 5.64 -0.96
C SER A 33 6.97 6.14 -1.15
N LEU A 34 7.56 5.84 -2.32
CA LEU A 34 8.89 6.26 -2.71
C LEU A 34 8.83 6.97 -4.07
N HIS A 35 9.19 8.25 -4.08
CA HIS A 35 9.29 9.12 -5.25
C HIS A 35 10.34 10.22 -5.00
N THR A 36 10.77 10.91 -6.05
CA THR A 36 11.82 11.95 -5.97
C THR A 36 11.29 13.32 -5.51
N GLY A 37 10.01 13.62 -5.71
CA GLY A 37 9.44 14.96 -5.47
C GLY A 37 9.65 15.59 -4.08
N ASN A 38 9.96 14.81 -3.02
CA ASN A 38 10.25 15.35 -1.68
C ASN A 38 11.74 15.66 -1.46
N LEU A 39 12.62 15.42 -2.44
CA LEU A 39 14.03 15.77 -2.34
C LEU A 39 14.23 17.28 -2.51
N CYS A 40 15.34 17.79 -1.98
CA CYS A 40 15.67 19.21 -2.06
C CYS A 40 15.86 19.63 -3.53
N GLY A 41 15.10 20.63 -3.97
CA GLY A 41 15.18 21.15 -5.34
C GLY A 41 14.31 20.40 -6.37
N GLU A 42 13.65 19.32 -5.98
CA GLU A 42 12.71 18.60 -6.85
C GLU A 42 11.33 19.24 -6.87
N VAL A 43 10.57 18.95 -7.93
CA VAL A 43 9.21 19.48 -8.15
C VAL A 43 8.17 18.36 -8.20
N GLY A 44 6.88 18.74 -8.18
CA GLY A 44 5.78 17.80 -8.40
C GLY A 44 5.34 16.99 -7.17
N ALA A 45 5.85 17.29 -5.96
CA ALA A 45 5.46 16.60 -4.73
C ALA A 45 3.93 16.57 -4.51
N ALA A 46 3.26 17.69 -4.73
CA ALA A 46 1.81 17.83 -4.51
C ALA A 46 1.00 16.87 -5.40
N GLU A 47 1.34 16.78 -6.69
CA GLU A 47 0.69 15.85 -7.63
C GLU A 47 0.89 14.40 -7.18
N ARG A 48 2.12 14.02 -6.81
CA ARG A 48 2.42 12.65 -6.36
C ARG A 48 1.66 12.27 -5.10
N VAL A 49 1.44 13.22 -4.18
CA VAL A 49 0.62 12.99 -2.99
C VAL A 49 -0.85 12.74 -3.36
N LEU A 50 -1.42 13.52 -4.29
CA LEU A 50 -2.79 13.31 -4.74
C LEU A 50 -2.97 11.95 -5.43
N GLU A 51 -2.02 11.58 -6.30
CA GLU A 51 -1.98 10.26 -6.93
C GLU A 51 -1.92 9.15 -5.88
N ASP A 52 -1.06 9.27 -4.87
CA ASP A 52 -0.90 8.25 -3.83
C ASP A 52 -2.17 8.06 -3.00
N VAL A 53 -2.86 9.16 -2.67
CA VAL A 53 -4.13 9.11 -1.93
C VAL A 53 -5.21 8.45 -2.78
N PHE A 54 -5.28 8.77 -4.07
CA PHE A 54 -6.22 8.13 -5.00
C PHE A 54 -5.93 6.63 -5.12
N LEU A 55 -4.68 6.25 -5.40
CA LEU A 55 -4.26 4.86 -5.57
C LEU A 55 -4.62 4.02 -4.34
N ARG A 56 -4.37 4.53 -3.13
CA ARG A 56 -4.71 3.82 -1.89
C ARG A 56 -6.21 3.58 -1.73
N ARG A 57 -7.05 4.57 -2.10
CA ARG A 57 -8.51 4.44 -2.04
C ARG A 57 -9.03 3.50 -3.13
N PHE A 58 -8.52 3.64 -4.35
CA PHE A 58 -8.85 2.79 -5.48
C PHE A 58 -8.55 1.32 -5.15
N LEU A 59 -7.32 1.02 -4.73
CA LEU A 59 -6.89 -0.34 -4.38
C LEU A 59 -7.70 -0.93 -3.23
N HIS A 60 -8.04 -0.13 -2.21
CA HIS A 60 -8.92 -0.57 -1.13
C HIS A 60 -10.34 -0.90 -1.61
N GLY A 61 -10.85 -0.19 -2.61
CA GLY A 61 -12.14 -0.48 -3.25
C GLY A 61 -12.09 -1.68 -4.20
N THR A 62 -11.02 -1.83 -4.97
CA THR A 62 -10.86 -2.93 -5.95
C THR A 62 -10.60 -4.28 -5.27
N PHE A 63 -9.91 -4.29 -4.13
CA PHE A 63 -9.59 -5.49 -3.35
C PHE A 63 -10.27 -5.46 -1.97
N PRO A 64 -11.61 -5.52 -1.92
CA PRO A 64 -12.36 -5.34 -0.67
C PRO A 64 -12.07 -6.47 0.31
N GLY A 65 -11.56 -6.12 1.50
CA GLY A 65 -11.26 -7.09 2.57
C GLY A 65 -10.08 -8.03 2.29
N LEU A 66 -9.41 -7.89 1.14
CA LEU A 66 -8.27 -8.74 0.76
C LEU A 66 -6.93 -8.15 1.16
N LEU A 67 -6.81 -6.81 1.30
CA LEU A 67 -5.56 -6.18 1.71
C LEU A 67 -5.18 -6.56 3.14
N ALA A 68 -4.11 -7.34 3.29
CA ALA A 68 -3.58 -7.76 4.58
C ALA A 68 -2.79 -6.64 5.28
N ASP A 69 -2.12 -5.77 4.51
CA ASP A 69 -1.45 -4.57 5.02
C ASP A 69 -1.60 -3.39 4.04
N ALA A 70 -1.04 -2.22 4.39
CA ALA A 70 -1.07 -1.03 3.55
C ALA A 70 -0.32 -1.25 2.22
N ALA A 71 -0.88 -0.73 1.12
CA ALA A 71 -0.25 -0.78 -0.20
C ALA A 71 1.07 0.01 -0.23
N LEU A 72 2.08 -0.55 -0.91
CA LEU A 72 3.35 0.10 -1.17
C LEU A 72 3.37 0.67 -2.59
N VAL A 73 3.76 1.94 -2.72
CA VAL A 73 3.85 2.64 -4.00
C VAL A 73 5.31 2.95 -4.29
N LYS A 74 5.81 2.51 -5.43
CA LYS A 74 7.18 2.78 -5.86
C LYS A 74 7.15 3.43 -7.24
N ARG A 75 7.79 4.59 -7.40
CA ARG A 75 7.99 5.22 -8.71
C ARG A 75 9.45 5.07 -9.13
N ARG A 76 9.66 4.53 -10.34
CA ARG A 76 10.99 4.38 -10.96
C ARG A 76 10.96 5.04 -12.33
N GLY A 77 11.33 6.31 -12.39
CA GLY A 77 11.11 7.13 -13.58
C GLY A 77 9.62 7.15 -13.94
N ASN A 78 9.28 6.78 -15.17
CA ASN A 78 7.89 6.71 -15.65
C ASN A 78 7.14 5.44 -15.20
N LEU A 79 7.80 4.45 -14.59
CA LEU A 79 7.16 3.22 -14.15
C LEU A 79 6.55 3.39 -12.75
N LEU A 80 5.24 3.14 -12.63
CA LEU A 80 4.54 3.05 -11.36
C LEU A 80 4.41 1.56 -10.95
N VAL A 81 5.07 1.19 -9.86
CA VAL A 81 4.99 -0.18 -9.31
C VAL A 81 4.16 -0.16 -8.03
N LEU A 82 3.07 -0.93 -8.04
CA LEU A 82 2.15 -1.10 -6.92
C LEU A 82 2.38 -2.47 -6.28
N CYS A 83 2.87 -2.52 -5.04
CA CYS A 83 3.05 -3.80 -4.35
C CYS A 83 1.94 -3.99 -3.30
N LEU A 84 1.20 -5.09 -3.38
CA LEU A 84 0.10 -5.42 -2.48
C LEU A 84 0.35 -6.74 -1.75
N LEU A 85 0.08 -6.74 -0.45
CA LEU A 85 0.00 -7.93 0.37
C LEU A 85 -1.48 -8.34 0.52
N LEU A 86 -1.88 -9.48 -0.05
CA LEU A 86 -3.28 -9.93 -0.12
C LEU A 86 -3.51 -11.21 0.69
N THR A 87 -4.66 -11.32 1.35
CA THR A 87 -5.15 -12.57 1.94
C THR A 87 -5.68 -13.51 0.85
N ARG A 88 -5.60 -14.83 1.08
CA ARG A 88 -6.09 -15.87 0.14
C ARG A 88 -7.62 -16.05 0.18
N GLY A 89 -8.37 -14.97 -0.01
CA GLY A 89 -9.84 -14.97 0.01
C GLY A 89 -10.51 -15.11 -1.37
N LEU A 90 -9.75 -15.02 -2.46
CA LEU A 90 -10.29 -14.98 -3.83
C LEU A 90 -9.66 -16.07 -4.70
N PRO A 91 -10.42 -16.72 -5.61
CA PRO A 91 -9.83 -17.66 -6.56
C PRO A 91 -8.83 -16.97 -7.51
N PRO A 92 -7.76 -17.66 -7.95
CA PRO A 92 -6.71 -17.08 -8.77
C PRO A 92 -7.21 -16.40 -10.05
N ALA A 93 -8.22 -16.97 -10.72
CA ALA A 93 -8.78 -16.41 -11.96
C ALA A 93 -9.31 -14.97 -11.76
N LYS A 94 -10.04 -14.72 -10.68
CA LYS A 94 -10.56 -13.38 -10.35
C LYS A 94 -9.43 -12.43 -9.95
N LEU A 95 -8.40 -12.94 -9.27
CA LEU A 95 -7.25 -12.14 -8.86
C LEU A 95 -6.44 -11.68 -10.09
N HIS A 96 -6.22 -12.57 -11.07
CA HIS A 96 -5.59 -12.21 -12.34
C HIS A 96 -6.44 -11.22 -13.15
N PHE A 97 -7.76 -11.39 -13.17
CA PHE A 97 -8.68 -10.43 -13.81
C PHE A 97 -8.56 -9.04 -13.18
N LEU A 98 -8.65 -8.94 -11.86
CA LEU A 98 -8.51 -7.67 -11.15
C LEU A 98 -7.10 -7.09 -11.35
N GLY A 99 -6.07 -7.92 -11.37
CA GLY A 99 -4.70 -7.50 -11.68
C GLY A 99 -4.63 -6.80 -13.03
N GLY A 100 -5.05 -7.46 -14.10
CA GLY A 100 -5.07 -6.88 -15.45
C GLY A 100 -5.98 -5.65 -15.57
N TYR A 101 -7.15 -5.67 -14.92
CA TYR A 101 -8.05 -4.51 -14.84
C TYR A 101 -7.36 -3.30 -14.22
N THR A 102 -6.68 -3.47 -13.08
CA THR A 102 -5.99 -2.35 -12.42
C THR A 102 -4.80 -1.84 -13.22
N GLU A 103 -3.98 -2.71 -13.79
CA GLU A 103 -2.82 -2.31 -14.60
C GLU A 103 -3.26 -1.53 -15.84
N THR A 104 -4.25 -2.03 -16.58
CA THR A 104 -4.76 -1.38 -17.80
C THR A 104 -5.43 -0.05 -17.49
N LEU A 105 -6.37 -0.01 -16.54
CA LEU A 105 -7.10 1.21 -16.17
C LEU A 105 -6.14 2.30 -15.70
N LEU A 106 -5.24 1.98 -14.76
CA LEU A 106 -4.31 2.97 -14.22
C LEU A 106 -3.29 3.43 -15.25
N SER A 107 -2.85 2.54 -16.16
CA SER A 107 -1.98 2.94 -17.26
C SER A 107 -2.65 3.92 -18.21
N HIS A 108 -3.93 3.70 -18.54
CA HIS A 108 -4.71 4.63 -19.36
C HIS A 108 -5.07 5.93 -18.63
N PHE A 109 -5.27 5.89 -17.32
CA PHE A 109 -5.62 7.05 -16.51
C PHE A 109 -4.43 7.98 -16.29
N TYR A 110 -3.29 7.43 -15.85
CA TYR A 110 -2.07 8.20 -15.55
C TYR A 110 -1.12 8.38 -16.74
N LYS A 111 -1.41 7.75 -17.89
CA LYS A 111 -0.58 7.81 -19.11
C LYS A 111 0.86 7.33 -18.88
N CYS A 112 1.05 6.42 -17.92
CA CYS A 112 2.33 5.83 -17.57
C CYS A 112 2.21 4.31 -17.45
N PRO A 113 3.27 3.52 -17.70
CA PRO A 113 3.21 2.09 -17.46
C PRO A 113 3.02 1.81 -15.97
N VAL A 114 1.99 1.01 -15.64
CA VAL A 114 1.70 0.55 -14.27
C VAL A 114 1.93 -0.95 -14.18
N ARG A 115 2.66 -1.38 -13.15
CA ARG A 115 2.90 -2.78 -12.83
C ARG A 115 2.40 -3.12 -11.44
N LEU A 116 1.63 -4.19 -11.32
CA LEU A 116 1.10 -4.68 -10.06
C LEU A 116 1.89 -5.92 -9.59
N GLU A 117 2.43 -5.84 -8.38
CA GLU A 117 3.12 -6.94 -7.71
C GLU A 117 2.27 -7.45 -6.55
N LEU A 118 1.73 -8.66 -6.69
CA LEU A 118 0.83 -9.27 -5.72
C LEU A 118 1.55 -10.36 -4.93
N GLN A 119 1.54 -10.25 -3.60
CA GLN A 119 2.02 -11.29 -2.69
C GLN A 119 0.86 -11.81 -1.86
N THR A 120 0.57 -13.11 -1.95
CA THR A 120 -0.52 -13.71 -1.16
C THR A 120 -0.02 -14.31 0.15
N VAL A 121 -0.75 -14.04 1.23
CA VAL A 121 -0.53 -14.59 2.57
C VAL A 121 -1.77 -15.35 3.03
N PRO A 122 -1.63 -16.44 3.80
CA PRO A 122 -2.79 -17.20 4.28
C PRO A 122 -3.68 -16.36 5.20
N THR A 123 -3.08 -15.60 6.10
CA THR A 123 -3.74 -14.72 7.06
C THR A 123 -2.96 -13.43 7.24
N LYS A 124 -3.58 -12.44 7.89
CA LYS A 124 -2.91 -11.18 8.23
C LYS A 124 -1.75 -11.45 9.20
N VAL A 125 -0.56 -10.97 8.87
CA VAL A 125 0.67 -11.27 9.63
C VAL A 125 0.63 -10.58 11.00
N PRO A 126 0.55 -11.33 12.12
CA PRO A 126 0.60 -10.75 13.45
C PRO A 126 2.04 -10.30 13.77
N TYR A 127 2.20 -9.08 14.28
CA TYR A 127 3.46 -8.65 14.88
C TYR A 127 3.43 -8.77 16.41
N LYS A 128 2.36 -8.28 17.02
CA LYS A 128 2.09 -8.42 18.46
C LYS A 128 0.59 -8.34 18.72
N TYR A 129 0.21 -8.70 19.93
CA TYR A 129 -1.13 -8.48 20.46
C TYR A 129 -1.10 -7.36 21.48
N LEU A 130 -2.07 -6.45 21.39
CA LEU A 130 -2.19 -5.26 22.25
C LEU A 130 -3.49 -5.27 23.06
#